data_AF-A0A432SFN4-F1
#
_entry.id   AF-A0A432SFN4-F1
#
_cell.length_a   1.000
_cell.length_b   1.000
_cell.length_c   1.000
_cell.angle_alpha   90.00
_cell.angle_beta   90.00
_cell.angle_gamma   90.00
#
_symmetry.space_group_name_H-M   'P 1'
#
loop_
_entity.id
_entity.type
_entity.pdbx_description
1 polymer ?
#
loop_
_entity_poly.entity_id
_entity_poly.type
_entity_poly.pdbx_seq_one_letter_code
_entity_poly.pdbx_strand_id
1 'polypeptide(L)'
;MSKFYLYIWLQWALYLTFSSVLSALILATLVSTYLYLSQGMQPITVEVREALFDITKFWFFPLWSLTLLLFLFRTLKSVFNSCKNNYKLQLLTCPNEGKTEVIEEVGYGDLVKVWRKWFMLIIWLVGGQMIIAVILTYAFSSYDAVFDWFNIYILYTFILIAGYFSFIILSSRCKRVKLVKC
;
A
#
# COMPACT_ATOMS: atom_id res chain seq x y z
N MET A 1 -15.92 -9.18 15.77
CA MET A 1 -14.68 -9.24 14.98
C MET A 1 -14.73 -8.49 13.64
N SER A 2 -15.83 -8.51 12.86
CA SER A 2 -15.91 -7.78 11.57
C SER A 2 -15.56 -6.27 11.69
N LYS A 3 -16.10 -5.58 12.71
CA LYS A 3 -15.78 -4.17 13.00
C LYS A 3 -14.27 -3.92 13.18
N PHE A 4 -13.55 -4.84 13.82
CA PHE A 4 -12.11 -4.72 14.04
C PHE A 4 -11.33 -4.70 12.73
N TYR A 5 -11.61 -5.63 11.81
CA TYR A 5 -10.94 -5.67 10.50
C TYR A 5 -11.25 -4.43 9.68
N LEU A 6 -12.48 -3.92 9.74
CA LEU A 6 -12.85 -2.68 9.07
C LEU A 6 -12.07 -1.48 9.62
N TYR A 7 -11.95 -1.33 10.94
CA TYR A 7 -11.18 -0.23 11.54
C TYR A 7 -9.68 -0.31 11.23
N ILE A 8 -9.08 -1.50 11.32
CA ILE A 8 -7.67 -1.69 10.94
C ILE A 8 -7.48 -1.34 9.47
N TRP A 9 -8.33 -1.88 8.60
CA TRP A 9 -8.22 -1.63 7.17
C TRP A 9 -8.38 -0.15 6.84
N LEU A 10 -9.37 0.53 7.42
CA LEU A 10 -9.63 1.94 7.14
C LEU A 10 -8.45 2.82 7.59
N GLN A 11 -7.91 2.60 8.78
CA GLN A 11 -6.75 3.34 9.23
C GLN A 11 -5.50 3.02 8.40
N TRP A 12 -5.28 1.75 8.08
CA TRP A 12 -4.18 1.32 7.22
C TRP A 12 -4.29 1.95 5.83
N ALA A 13 -5.48 1.93 5.22
CA ALA A 13 -5.76 2.50 3.92
C ALA A 13 -5.49 4.00 3.93
N LEU A 14 -6.06 4.76 4.88
CA LEU A 14 -5.83 6.19 5.01
C LEU A 14 -4.34 6.53 5.20
N TYR A 15 -3.65 5.79 6.07
CA TYR A 15 -2.23 6.02 6.31
C TYR A 15 -1.38 5.69 5.09
N LEU A 16 -1.70 4.61 4.36
CA LEU A 16 -1.06 4.22 3.11
C LEU A 16 -1.31 5.27 2.02
N THR A 17 -2.55 5.69 1.80
CA THR A 17 -2.92 6.72 0.81
C THR A 17 -2.16 8.00 1.08
N PHE A 18 -2.33 8.55 2.28
CA PHE A 18 -1.78 9.85 2.64
C PHE A 18 -0.26 9.85 2.53
N SER A 19 0.40 8.85 3.13
CA SER A 19 1.86 8.83 3.18
C SER A 19 2.49 8.55 1.80
N SER A 20 1.89 7.68 0.99
CA SER A 20 2.40 7.37 -0.36
C SER A 20 2.22 8.55 -1.32
N VAL A 21 1.03 9.16 -1.34
CA VAL A 21 0.72 10.31 -2.21
C VAL A 21 1.53 11.52 -1.81
N LEU A 22 1.60 11.85 -0.52
CA LEU A 22 2.38 12.99 -0.03
C LEU A 22 3.86 12.83 -0.39
N SER A 23 4.43 11.65 -0.17
CA SER A 23 5.83 11.40 -0.50
C SER A 23 6.08 11.43 -2.00
N ALA A 24 5.16 10.93 -2.82
CA ALA A 24 5.27 10.99 -4.28
C ALA A 24 5.23 12.42 -4.78
N LEU A 25 4.33 13.25 -4.22
CA LEU A 25 4.21 14.66 -4.55
C LEU A 25 5.49 15.43 -4.18
N ILE A 26 6.04 15.21 -2.99
CA ILE A 26 7.31 15.83 -2.56
C ILE A 26 8.45 15.42 -3.49
N LEU A 27 8.56 14.14 -3.83
CA LEU A 27 9.62 13.68 -4.74
C LEU A 27 9.45 14.25 -6.15
N ALA A 28 8.22 14.30 -6.67
CA ALA A 28 7.93 14.83 -7.99
C ALA A 28 8.24 16.33 -8.09
N THR A 29 7.90 17.11 -7.06
CA THR A 29 8.23 18.53 -7.00
C THR A 29 9.73 18.75 -6.86
N LEU A 30 10.45 17.91 -6.11
CA LEU A 30 11.92 17.96 -6.04
C LEU A 30 12.56 17.69 -7.40
N VAL A 31 12.09 16.69 -8.14
CA VAL A 31 12.59 16.39 -9.50
C VAL A 31 12.32 17.56 -10.44
N SER A 32 11.09 18.10 -10.43
CA SER A 32 10.73 19.26 -11.26
C SER A 32 11.58 20.50 -10.92
N THR A 33 11.79 20.75 -9.63
CA THR A 33 12.64 21.86 -9.15
C THR A 33 14.10 21.66 -9.57
N TYR A 34 14.62 20.45 -9.44
CA TYR A 34 15.98 20.12 -9.89
C TYR A 34 16.15 20.37 -11.40
N LEU A 35 15.19 19.94 -12.22
CA LEU A 35 15.21 20.17 -13.67
C LEU A 35 15.17 21.67 -13.98
N TYR A 36 14.32 22.44 -13.30
CA TYR A 36 14.27 23.90 -13.45
C TYR A 36 15.60 24.59 -13.13
N LEU A 37 16.24 24.20 -12.01
CA LEU A 37 17.56 24.72 -11.62
C LEU A 37 18.63 24.34 -12.65
N SER A 38 18.60 23.10 -13.16
CA SER A 38 19.56 22.62 -14.16
C SER A 38 19.46 23.34 -15.51
N GLN A 39 18.29 23.90 -15.83
CA GLN A 39 18.04 24.67 -17.05
C GLN A 39 18.35 26.17 -16.90
N GLY A 40 18.94 26.58 -15.78
CA GLY A 40 19.42 27.96 -15.59
C GLY A 40 18.37 28.95 -15.09
N MET A 41 17.27 28.47 -14.47
CA MET A 41 16.27 29.31 -13.79
C MET A 41 15.71 30.43 -14.67
N GLN A 42 15.19 30.07 -15.84
CA GLN A 42 14.50 31.01 -16.72
C GLN A 42 13.36 31.73 -15.99
N PRO A 43 13.06 33.01 -16.30
CA PRO A 43 11.96 33.72 -15.67
C PRO A 43 10.66 32.92 -15.77
N ILE A 44 9.89 32.88 -14.67
CA ILE A 44 8.65 32.11 -14.59
C ILE A 44 7.58 32.82 -15.40
N THR A 45 7.55 32.54 -16.70
CA THR A 45 6.43 32.89 -17.58
C THR A 45 5.31 31.86 -17.44
N VAL A 46 4.17 32.12 -18.09
CA VAL A 46 3.02 31.20 -18.05
C VAL A 46 3.40 29.84 -18.64
N GLU A 47 4.16 29.84 -19.74
CA GLU A 47 4.61 28.64 -20.44
C GLU A 47 5.56 27.80 -19.57
N VAL A 48 6.49 28.45 -18.88
CA VAL A 48 7.43 27.76 -17.97
C VAL A 48 6.67 27.13 -16.80
N ARG A 49 5.67 27.83 -16.25
CA ARG A 49 4.83 27.30 -15.16
C ARG A 49 4.04 26.06 -15.61
N GLU A 50 3.46 26.09 -16.81
CA GLU A 50 2.73 24.96 -17.37
C GLU A 50 3.65 23.78 -17.62
N ALA A 51 4.83 24.00 -18.19
CA ALA A 51 5.84 22.96 -18.39
C ALA A 51 6.27 22.31 -17.06
N LEU A 52 6.52 23.11 -16.01
CA LEU A 52 6.87 22.58 -14.69
C LEU A 52 5.74 21.75 -14.06
N PHE A 53 4.49 22.13 -14.30
CA PHE A 53 3.34 21.37 -13.84
C PHE A 53 3.23 20.03 -14.57
N ASP A 54 3.41 20.01 -15.89
CA ASP A 54 3.39 18.78 -16.69
C ASP A 54 4.53 17.82 -16.33
N ILE A 55 5.74 18.35 -16.09
CA ILE A 55 6.87 17.57 -15.58
C ILE A 55 6.53 16.95 -14.22
N THR A 56 5.96 17.74 -13.31
CA THR A 56 5.56 17.26 -11.97
C THR A 56 4.50 16.16 -12.08
N LYS A 57 3.49 16.35 -12.91
CA LYS A 57 2.42 15.38 -13.16
C LYS A 57 2.97 14.08 -13.76
N PHE A 58 3.89 14.19 -14.71
CA PHE A 58 4.55 13.04 -15.31
C PHE A 58 5.32 12.23 -14.25
N TRP A 59 6.20 12.88 -13.48
CA TRP A 59 7.01 12.20 -12.46
C TRP A 59 6.19 11.68 -11.27
N PHE A 60 5.05 12.29 -10.98
CA PHE A 60 4.17 11.84 -9.90
C PHE A 60 3.75 10.37 -10.06
N PHE A 61 3.38 9.91 -11.27
CA PHE A 61 2.87 8.54 -11.45
C PHE A 61 3.90 7.43 -11.19
N PRO A 62 5.12 7.47 -11.77
CA PRO A 62 6.17 6.51 -11.42
C PRO A 62 6.58 6.58 -9.96
N LEU A 63 6.74 7.80 -9.42
CA LEU A 63 7.14 7.99 -8.03
C LEU A 63 6.07 7.50 -7.05
N TRP A 64 4.79 7.66 -7.38
CA TRP A 64 3.69 7.13 -6.58
C TRP A 64 3.70 5.61 -6.53
N SER A 65 4.03 4.95 -7.64
CA SER A 65 4.19 3.49 -7.66
C SER A 65 5.32 3.02 -6.72
N LEU A 66 6.45 3.73 -6.72
CA LEU A 66 7.58 3.43 -5.84
C LEU A 66 7.26 3.71 -4.37
N THR A 67 6.69 4.87 -4.06
CA THR A 67 6.34 5.22 -2.68
C THR A 67 5.24 4.30 -2.14
N LEU A 68 4.26 3.91 -2.96
CA LEU A 68 3.24 2.94 -2.58
C LEU A 68 3.88 1.62 -2.11
N LEU A 69 4.85 1.09 -2.85
CA LEU A 69 5.56 -0.13 -2.46
C LEU A 69 6.31 0.02 -1.13
N LEU A 70 7.00 1.14 -0.94
CA LEU A 70 7.70 1.44 0.33
C LEU A 70 6.72 1.56 1.51
N PHE A 71 5.59 2.22 1.31
CA PHE A 71 4.60 2.40 2.37
C PHE A 71 3.78 1.14 2.64
N LEU A 72 3.61 0.23 1.68
CA LEU A 72 3.05 -1.10 1.95
C LEU A 72 3.88 -1.87 2.98
N PHE A 73 5.21 -1.72 2.98
CA PHE A 73 6.07 -2.26 4.03
C PHE A 73 5.94 -1.49 5.34
N ARG A 74 6.10 -0.16 5.30
CA ARG A 74 6.14 0.68 6.52
C ARG A 74 4.83 0.65 7.31
N THR A 75 3.70 0.69 6.62
CA THR A 75 2.38 0.73 7.26
C THR A 75 2.06 -0.55 8.02
N LEU A 76 2.66 -1.69 7.66
CA LEU A 76 2.42 -2.96 8.35
C LEU A 76 2.85 -2.91 9.82
N LYS A 77 3.90 -2.15 10.16
CA LYS A 77 4.30 -1.92 11.57
C LYS A 77 3.17 -1.34 12.41
N SER A 78 2.45 -0.36 11.85
CA SER A 78 1.34 0.31 12.55
C SER A 78 0.19 -0.65 12.88
N VAL A 79 0.01 -1.70 12.09
CA VAL A 79 -1.05 -2.70 12.25
C VAL A 79 -0.80 -3.59 13.47
N PHE A 80 0.46 -3.91 13.78
CA PHE A 80 0.81 -4.75 14.95
C PHE A 80 0.97 -3.95 16.24
N ASN A 81 1.47 -2.71 16.16
CA ASN A 81 1.76 -1.90 17.35
C ASN A 81 0.57 -1.07 17.86
N SER A 82 -0.58 -1.11 17.18
CA SER A 82 -1.76 -0.34 17.58
C SER A 82 -2.85 -1.23 18.16
N CYS A 83 -3.37 -0.86 19.33
CA CYS A 83 -4.63 -1.41 19.80
C CYS A 83 -5.81 -0.75 19.05
N LYS A 84 -6.73 -1.55 18.51
CA LYS A 84 -7.93 -1.08 17.81
C LYS A 84 -9.15 -1.82 18.30
N ASN A 85 -10.16 -1.07 18.76
CA ASN A 85 -11.44 -1.63 19.20
C ASN A 85 -11.28 -2.78 20.24
N ASN A 86 -10.41 -2.57 21.24
CA ASN A 86 -10.06 -3.54 22.29
C ASN A 86 -9.38 -4.83 21.80
N TYR A 87 -8.81 -4.84 20.60
CA TYR A 87 -8.04 -5.95 20.07
C TYR A 87 -6.71 -5.46 19.48
N LYS A 88 -5.68 -6.31 19.54
CA LYS A 88 -4.38 -6.11 18.88
C LYS A 88 -3.95 -7.38 18.17
N LEU A 89 -3.23 -7.21 17.06
CA LEU A 89 -2.53 -8.30 16.40
C LEU A 89 -1.16 -8.44 17.04
N GLN A 90 -0.89 -9.59 17.67
CA GLN A 90 0.42 -9.88 18.25
C GLN A 90 1.20 -10.82 17.36
N LEU A 91 2.50 -10.54 17.23
CA LEU A 91 3.45 -11.39 16.54
C LEU A 91 4.09 -12.34 17.54
N LEU A 92 4.00 -13.64 17.27
CA LEU A 92 4.65 -14.70 18.04
C LEU A 92 5.99 -15.04 17.39
N THR A 93 7.04 -15.18 18.21
CA THR A 93 8.29 -15.79 17.75
C THR A 93 8.10 -17.28 17.49
N CYS A 94 8.98 -17.85 16.66
CA CYS A 94 9.02 -19.30 16.51
C CYS A 94 9.42 -19.94 17.84
N PRO A 95 8.83 -21.10 18.19
CA PRO A 95 9.19 -21.82 19.39
C PRO A 95 10.57 -22.44 19.17
N ASN A 96 11.64 -21.73 19.54
CA ASN A 96 12.80 -22.43 20.04
C ASN A 96 12.42 -22.82 21.47
N GLU A 97 12.35 -24.13 21.75
CA GLU A 97 12.16 -24.68 23.10
C GLU A 97 10.75 -24.53 23.73
N GLY A 98 9.68 -24.63 22.93
CA GLY A 98 8.32 -24.82 23.47
C GLY A 98 7.70 -23.61 24.18
N LYS A 99 8.37 -22.46 24.18
CA LYS A 99 7.84 -21.18 24.68
C LYS A 99 7.60 -20.24 23.50
N THR A 100 6.34 -19.83 23.31
CA THR A 100 6.00 -18.75 22.37
C THR A 100 6.20 -17.42 23.08
N GLU A 101 7.32 -16.77 22.82
CA GLU A 101 7.53 -15.41 23.33
C GLU A 101 6.70 -14.43 22.48
N VAL A 102 5.94 -13.59 23.17
CA VAL A 102 5.16 -12.53 22.56
C VAL A 102 6.09 -11.34 22.40
N ILE A 103 6.24 -10.84 21.17
CA ILE A 103 6.99 -9.60 20.95
C ILE A 103 6.08 -8.43 21.37
N GLU A 104 6.47 -7.71 22.42
CA GLU A 104 5.69 -6.59 22.96
C GLU A 104 5.72 -5.37 22.03
N GLU A 105 6.87 -5.06 21.44
CA GLU A 105 7.04 -4.01 20.42
C GLU A 105 7.62 -4.59 19.14
N VAL A 106 6.84 -4.56 18.05
CA VAL A 106 7.28 -5.14 16.78
C VAL A 106 8.18 -4.15 16.04
N GLY A 107 9.44 -4.56 15.81
CA GLY A 107 10.43 -3.85 14.99
C GLY A 107 10.30 -4.15 13.50
N TYR A 108 11.01 -3.40 12.65
CA TYR A 108 11.02 -3.65 11.20
C TYR A 108 11.70 -4.97 10.81
N GLY A 109 12.69 -5.43 11.59
CA GLY A 109 13.40 -6.69 11.34
C GLY A 109 12.50 -7.93 11.48
N ASP A 110 11.62 -7.93 12.48
CA ASP A 110 10.72 -9.05 12.77
C ASP A 110 9.60 -9.16 11.73
N LEU A 111 9.23 -8.03 11.13
CA LEU A 111 8.17 -7.94 10.14
C LEU A 111 8.56 -8.53 8.79
N VAL A 112 9.84 -8.61 8.43
CA VAL A 112 10.27 -9.01 7.07
C VAL A 112 9.68 -10.35 6.64
N LYS A 113 9.67 -11.35 7.52
CA LYS A 113 9.14 -12.70 7.23
C LYS A 113 7.62 -12.69 7.04
N VAL A 114 6.89 -11.95 7.88
CA VAL A 114 5.42 -11.85 7.79
C VAL A 114 5.02 -10.99 6.60
N TRP A 115 5.70 -9.85 6.41
CA TRP A 115 5.51 -8.96 5.30
C TRP A 115 5.68 -9.69 3.97
N ARG A 116 6.73 -10.51 3.78
CA ARG A 116 6.91 -11.25 2.52
C ARG A 116 5.71 -12.14 2.20
N LYS A 117 5.17 -12.85 3.19
CA LYS A 117 3.99 -13.71 3.02
C LYS A 117 2.72 -12.90 2.76
N TRP A 118 2.54 -11.81 3.50
CA TRP A 118 1.40 -10.91 3.36
C TRP A 118 1.40 -10.16 2.02
N PHE A 119 2.57 -9.69 1.57
CA PHE A 119 2.75 -9.04 0.28
C PHE A 119 2.50 -10.01 -0.87
N MET A 120 3.01 -11.24 -0.78
CA MET A 120 2.69 -12.30 -1.74
C MET A 120 1.18 -12.59 -1.76
N LEU A 121 0.52 -12.62 -0.60
CA LEU A 121 -0.95 -12.77 -0.53
C LEU A 121 -1.69 -11.63 -1.24
N ILE A 122 -1.26 -10.38 -1.06
CA ILE A 122 -1.83 -9.23 -1.79
C ILE A 122 -1.66 -9.42 -3.30
N ILE A 123 -0.48 -9.80 -3.77
CA ILE A 123 -0.24 -10.04 -5.20
C ILE A 123 -1.21 -11.10 -5.76
N TRP A 124 -1.38 -12.22 -5.06
CA TRP A 124 -2.33 -13.26 -5.47
C TRP A 124 -3.78 -12.77 -5.50
N LEU A 125 -4.20 -11.99 -4.49
CA LEU A 125 -5.55 -11.43 -4.43
C LEU A 125 -5.79 -10.41 -5.54
N VAL A 126 -4.82 -9.53 -5.81
CA VAL A 126 -4.88 -8.57 -6.94
C VAL A 126 -4.91 -9.32 -8.27
N GLY A 127 -4.11 -10.38 -8.44
CA GLY A 127 -4.17 -11.24 -9.64
C GLY A 127 -5.54 -11.88 -9.84
N GLY A 128 -6.16 -12.36 -8.76
CA GLY A 128 -7.55 -12.88 -8.81
C GLY A 128 -8.57 -11.80 -9.18
N GLN A 129 -8.44 -10.60 -8.61
CA GLN A 129 -9.30 -9.45 -8.95
C GLN A 129 -9.13 -9.03 -10.42
N MET A 130 -7.90 -9.05 -10.94
CA MET A 130 -7.62 -8.76 -12.34
C MET A 130 -8.33 -9.74 -13.27
N ILE A 131 -8.28 -11.05 -12.98
CA ILE A 131 -8.98 -12.06 -13.79
C ILE A 131 -10.49 -11.79 -13.78
N ILE A 132 -11.07 -11.54 -12.60
CA ILE A 132 -12.51 -11.23 -12.48
C ILE A 132 -12.86 -9.95 -13.25
N ALA A 133 -12.04 -8.91 -13.12
CA ALA A 133 -12.26 -7.64 -13.81
C ALA A 133 -12.24 -7.81 -15.33
N VAL A 134 -11.28 -8.57 -15.89
CA VAL A 134 -11.23 -8.88 -17.33
C VAL A 134 -12.49 -9.61 -17.80
N ILE A 135 -12.96 -10.60 -17.04
CA ILE A 135 -14.20 -11.33 -17.36
C ILE A 135 -15.40 -10.36 -17.38
N LEU A 136 -15.49 -9.46 -16.40
CA LEU A 136 -16.57 -8.48 -16.31
C LEU A 136 -16.49 -7.44 -17.44
N THR A 137 -15.30 -6.95 -17.78
CA THR A 137 -15.09 -6.01 -18.90
C THR A 137 -15.54 -6.63 -20.21
N TYR A 138 -15.17 -7.89 -20.46
CA TYR A 138 -15.60 -8.64 -21.66
C TYR A 138 -17.12 -8.86 -21.69
N ALA A 139 -17.76 -9.08 -20.53
CA ALA A 139 -19.19 -9.35 -20.45
C ALA A 139 -20.07 -8.08 -20.51
N PHE A 140 -19.58 -6.94 -20.03
CA PHE A 140 -20.42 -5.75 -19.77
C PHE A 140 -19.94 -4.44 -20.40
N SER A 141 -18.79 -4.40 -21.09
CA SER A 141 -18.29 -3.17 -21.72
C SER A 141 -17.84 -3.38 -23.16
N SER A 142 -17.69 -2.28 -23.88
CA SER A 142 -17.14 -2.22 -25.24
C SER A 142 -15.62 -1.98 -25.28
N TYR A 143 -14.90 -2.22 -24.19
CA TYR A 143 -13.44 -2.09 -24.20
C TYR A 143 -12.81 -3.33 -24.83
N ASP A 144 -11.93 -3.12 -25.82
CA ASP A 144 -11.31 -4.21 -26.58
C ASP A 144 -10.07 -4.76 -25.88
N ALA A 145 -9.34 -3.93 -25.11
CA ALA A 145 -8.11 -4.33 -24.44
C ALA A 145 -8.08 -3.98 -22.94
N VAL A 146 -7.26 -4.73 -22.18
CA VAL A 146 -7.02 -4.50 -20.74
C VAL A 146 -6.40 -3.12 -20.50
N PHE A 147 -5.51 -2.67 -21.39
CA PHE A 147 -4.82 -1.39 -21.27
C PHE A 147 -5.70 -0.17 -21.52
N ASP A 148 -6.91 -0.35 -22.06
CA ASP A 148 -7.83 0.77 -22.34
C ASP A 148 -8.40 1.36 -21.05
N TRP A 149 -8.63 0.50 -20.05
CA TRP A 149 -9.17 0.90 -18.77
C TRP A 149 -8.15 0.77 -17.63
N PHE A 150 -7.20 -0.17 -17.72
CA PHE A 150 -6.26 -0.43 -16.62
C PHE A 150 -5.26 0.70 -16.43
N ASN A 151 -5.29 1.31 -15.25
CA ASN A 151 -4.36 2.36 -14.84
C ASN A 151 -3.97 2.19 -13.36
N ILE A 152 -3.03 3.02 -12.92
CA ILE A 152 -2.50 3.01 -11.56
C ILE A 152 -3.58 3.20 -10.48
N TYR A 153 -4.64 3.96 -10.75
CA TYR A 153 -5.74 4.17 -9.79
C TYR A 153 -6.57 2.90 -9.59
N ILE A 154 -6.76 2.12 -10.66
CA ILE A 154 -7.47 0.84 -10.59
C ILE A 154 -6.61 -0.20 -9.87
N LEU A 155 -5.32 -0.27 -10.19
CA LEU A 155 -4.38 -1.12 -9.45
C LEU A 155 -4.37 -0.75 -7.96
N TYR A 156 -4.38 0.54 -7.64
CA TYR A 156 -4.45 1.03 -6.27
C TYR A 156 -5.75 0.57 -5.57
N THR A 157 -6.88 0.65 -6.26
CA THR A 157 -8.18 0.16 -5.76
C THR A 157 -8.13 -1.34 -5.48
N PHE A 158 -7.56 -2.13 -6.39
CA PHE A 158 -7.36 -3.57 -6.18
C PHE A 158 -6.47 -3.85 -4.96
N ILE A 159 -5.39 -3.10 -4.78
CA ILE A 159 -4.52 -3.22 -3.59
C ILE A 159 -5.32 -2.92 -2.31
N LEU A 160 -6.19 -1.91 -2.30
CA LEU A 160 -7.01 -1.60 -1.13
C LEU A 160 -8.00 -2.72 -0.80
N ILE A 161 -8.71 -3.25 -1.80
CA ILE A 161 -9.65 -4.36 -1.62
C ILE A 161 -8.90 -5.61 -1.16
N ALA A 162 -7.78 -5.94 -1.82
CA ALA A 162 -6.92 -7.05 -1.43
C ALA A 162 -6.39 -6.89 0.02
N GLY A 163 -6.04 -5.66 0.41
CA GLY A 163 -5.63 -5.31 1.76
C GLY A 163 -6.67 -5.73 2.82
N TYR A 164 -7.95 -5.44 2.58
CA TYR A 164 -9.04 -5.83 3.50
C TYR A 164 -9.08 -7.35 3.73
N PHE A 165 -9.14 -8.12 2.64
CA PHE A 165 -9.17 -9.58 2.73
C PHE A 165 -7.86 -10.16 3.29
N SER A 166 -6.73 -9.53 2.98
CA SER A 166 -5.42 -9.98 3.46
C SER A 166 -5.32 -9.94 4.99
N PHE A 167 -5.90 -8.94 5.66
CA PHE A 167 -5.87 -8.86 7.13
C PHE A 167 -6.72 -9.94 7.78
N ILE A 168 -7.85 -10.31 7.16
CA ILE A 168 -8.72 -11.40 7.62
C ILE A 168 -8.00 -12.76 7.47
N ILE A 169 -7.34 -12.98 6.34
CA ILE A 169 -6.59 -14.22 6.09
C ILE A 169 -5.36 -14.30 7.00
N LEU A 170 -4.66 -13.18 7.20
CA LEU A 170 -3.47 -13.12 8.04
C LEU A 170 -3.78 -13.49 9.49
N SER A 171 -4.86 -12.97 10.07
CA SER A 171 -5.25 -13.27 11.46
C SER A 171 -5.79 -14.69 11.65
N SER A 172 -6.44 -15.26 10.62
CA SER A 172 -7.10 -16.57 10.73
C SER A 172 -6.20 -17.75 10.36
N ARG A 173 -5.26 -17.57 9.43
CA ARG A 173 -4.44 -18.66 8.87
C ARG A 173 -2.97 -18.60 9.31
N CYS A 174 -2.47 -17.45 9.75
CA CYS A 174 -1.07 -17.33 10.14
C CYS A 174 -0.87 -17.76 11.61
N LYS A 175 -0.23 -18.92 11.83
CA LYS A 175 0.10 -19.41 13.18
C LYS A 175 0.97 -18.45 14.03
N ARG A 176 1.69 -17.52 13.38
CA ARG A 176 2.54 -16.52 14.05
C ARG A 176 1.79 -15.25 14.45
N VAL A 177 0.54 -15.09 14.03
CA VAL A 177 -0.26 -13.90 14.33
C VAL A 177 -1.42 -14.33 15.22
N LYS A 178 -1.53 -13.73 16.39
CA LYS A 178 -2.64 -13.99 17.31
C LYS A 178 -3.41 -12.70 17.55
N LEU A 179 -4.73 -12.80 17.53
CA LEU A 179 -5.61 -11.71 17.90
C LEU A 179 -5.85 -11.78 19.42
N VAL A 180 -5.39 -10.77 20.13
CA VAL A 180 -5.47 -10.70 21.60
C VAL A 180 -6.26 -9.47 21.99
N LYS A 181 -7.05 -9.59 23.05
CA LYS A 181 -7.79 -8.47 23.60
C LYS A 181 -6.81 -7.50 24.27
N CYS A 182 -6.96 -6.21 24.00
CA CYS A 182 -6.48 -5.18 24.90
C CYS A 182 -7.55 -5.04 26.00
#